data_AF-M8BNG8-F1
#
_entry.id   AF-M8BNG8-F1
#
_cell.length_a   1.000
_cell.length_b   1.000
_cell.length_c   1.000
_cell.angle_alpha   90.00
_cell.angle_beta   90.00
_cell.angle_gamma   90.00
#
_symmetry.space_group_name_H-M   'P 1'
#
loop_
_entity.id
_entity.type
_entity.pdbx_description
1 polymer ?
#
loop_
_entity_poly.entity_id
_entity_poly.type
_entity_poly.pdbx_seq_one_letter_code
_entity_poly.pdbx_strand_id
1 'polypeptide(L)'
;MTDHLHTRARRGSIADMQLCGPPRPQSASAPGLPPKLHASAGANAVATAEPEDTAAPRCPRPLRRSTIRAAISRGRKEDTVAVVREQLEGCYLLAGIRYEGLTVKQFQGIRDALPESCHLLVAKNTLVGKAIEGTPWEALKPCMKGMNAWLFVHTEEVPVALKPYRAFQKEERVEETNDFIGAVFEGKYYEPGEFKSLETMPSRAEVYSKLLGALNGPATSLVTTLQAPARDVVAVLSAYVRKLEEESGAGAGAA
;
A
#
# COMPACT_ATOMS: atom_id res chain seq x y z
N MET A 1 -3.86 26.97 -49.00
CA MET A 1 -5.26 27.03 -48.54
C MET A 1 -5.40 26.02 -47.41
N THR A 2 -5.44 26.36 -46.13
CA THR A 2 -5.37 27.62 -45.42
C THR A 2 -5.17 27.21 -43.95
N ASP A 3 -4.19 27.83 -43.29
CA ASP A 3 -4.05 27.84 -41.82
C ASP A 3 -5.36 28.23 -41.14
N HIS A 4 -5.65 27.67 -39.96
CA HIS A 4 -6.27 28.44 -38.88
C HIS A 4 -5.95 27.88 -37.50
N LEU A 5 -4.93 28.49 -36.91
CA LEU A 5 -4.82 28.82 -35.49
C LEU A 5 -6.16 29.29 -34.91
N HIS A 6 -6.55 28.77 -33.74
CA HIS A 6 -7.29 29.47 -32.68
C HIS A 6 -6.97 28.80 -31.34
N THR A 7 -6.94 29.40 -30.15
CA THR A 7 -6.69 30.76 -29.68
C THR A 7 -6.50 30.60 -28.17
N ARG A 8 -5.42 31.18 -27.66
CA ARG A 8 -5.06 31.31 -26.25
C ARG A 8 -6.06 32.26 -25.56
N ALA A 9 -6.80 31.83 -24.53
CA ALA A 9 -7.52 32.75 -23.64
C ALA A 9 -7.84 32.16 -22.26
N ARG A 10 -7.06 32.61 -21.27
CA ARG A 10 -7.47 33.06 -19.93
C ARG A 10 -8.69 32.39 -19.27
N ARG A 11 -8.43 31.58 -18.25
CA ARG A 11 -9.22 31.60 -17.00
C ARG A 11 -8.28 31.91 -15.85
N GLY A 12 -8.40 33.13 -15.35
CA GLY A 12 -7.80 33.52 -14.08
C GLY A 12 -8.63 33.00 -12.92
N SER A 13 -7.94 32.94 -11.78
CA SER A 13 -8.43 33.12 -10.42
C SER A 13 -9.53 32.16 -9.94
N ILE A 14 -9.14 31.22 -9.08
CA ILE A 14 -9.66 30.94 -7.73
C ILE A 14 -8.78 29.82 -7.17
N ALA A 15 -7.75 30.19 -6.40
CA ALA A 15 -7.12 29.41 -5.32
C ALA A 15 -5.87 30.16 -4.80
N ASP A 16 -6.06 31.45 -4.52
CA ASP A 16 -5.24 32.20 -3.58
C ASP A 16 -5.86 31.94 -2.20
N MET A 17 -5.27 31.06 -1.38
CA MET A 17 -5.52 31.06 0.08
C MET A 17 -4.47 30.21 0.82
N GLN A 18 -3.57 30.93 1.47
CA GLN A 18 -2.92 30.62 2.76
C GLN A 18 -2.00 29.38 2.86
N LEU A 19 -0.70 29.66 2.89
CA LEU A 19 0.09 29.67 4.15
C LEU A 19 1.47 30.30 3.88
N CYS A 20 1.50 31.63 3.82
CA CYS A 20 2.73 32.41 3.94
C CYS A 20 3.22 32.31 5.39
N GLY A 21 4.34 31.63 5.61
CA GLY A 21 4.95 31.53 6.94
C GLY A 21 5.42 32.91 7.44
N PRO A 22 5.43 33.16 8.76
CA PRO A 22 5.82 34.46 9.29
C PRO A 22 7.30 34.74 8.97
N PRO A 23 7.66 35.97 8.53
CA PRO A 23 9.04 36.34 8.28
C PRO A 23 9.83 36.41 9.59
N ARG A 24 11.08 35.91 9.56
CA ARG A 24 12.01 35.95 10.69
C ARG A 24 12.30 37.41 11.09
N PRO A 25 12.24 37.78 12.38
CA PRO A 25 12.79 39.06 12.81
C PRO A 25 14.31 39.01 12.68
N GLN A 26 14.84 39.87 11.80
CA GLN A 26 16.25 40.15 11.66
C GLN A 26 16.76 40.89 12.90
N SER A 27 18.01 40.60 13.24
CA SER A 27 18.80 41.23 14.29
C SER A 27 18.78 42.76 14.20
N ALA A 28 18.12 43.41 15.16
CA ALA A 28 18.28 44.83 15.39
C ALA A 28 19.42 45.06 16.39
N SER A 29 20.49 45.64 15.85
CA SER A 29 21.62 46.25 16.54
C SER A 29 21.18 47.28 17.58
N ALA A 30 21.91 47.31 18.69
CA ALA A 30 21.82 48.34 19.72
C ALA A 30 22.04 49.75 19.16
N PRO A 31 21.40 50.76 19.77
CA PRO A 31 22.00 52.09 19.80
C PRO A 31 22.04 52.69 21.21
N GLY A 32 23.20 53.25 21.55
CA GLY A 32 23.29 54.63 22.02
C GLY A 32 22.94 54.92 23.48
N LEU A 33 23.98 55.01 24.30
CA LEU A 33 24.03 55.79 25.54
C LEU A 33 23.79 57.28 25.25
N PRO A 34 23.09 58.03 26.13
CA PRO A 34 23.57 59.36 26.50
C PRO A 34 23.50 59.65 28.02
N PRO A 35 24.12 60.75 28.50
CA PRO A 35 24.87 60.76 29.76
C PRO A 35 24.23 61.54 30.93
N LYS A 36 24.82 61.27 32.11
CA LYS A 36 24.98 62.09 33.32
C LYS A 36 23.78 62.89 33.84
N LEU A 37 23.29 62.50 35.01
CA LEU A 37 22.77 63.44 36.01
C LEU A 37 23.38 63.12 37.38
N HIS A 38 23.92 64.19 37.97
CA HIS A 38 24.55 64.25 39.29
C HIS A 38 23.50 64.06 40.39
N ALA A 39 23.83 63.26 41.41
CA ALA A 39 23.24 63.39 42.74
C ALA A 39 24.27 62.97 43.78
N SER A 40 24.83 63.98 44.44
CA SER A 40 25.67 63.89 45.62
C SER A 40 24.84 63.54 46.85
N ALA A 41 25.22 62.49 47.58
CA ALA A 41 25.01 62.40 49.02
C ALA A 41 26.02 61.38 49.56
N GLY A 42 27.07 61.89 50.21
CA GLY A 42 28.03 61.06 50.90
C GLY A 42 27.49 60.60 52.25
N ALA A 43 27.91 59.42 52.67
CA ALA A 43 28.19 59.10 54.07
C ALA A 43 29.11 57.88 54.11
N ASN A 44 30.19 58.04 54.87
CA ASN A 44 31.29 57.11 55.07
C ASN A 44 30.87 55.82 55.80
N ALA A 45 31.57 54.72 55.50
CA ALA A 45 32.16 53.77 56.47
C ALA A 45 32.82 52.63 55.69
N VAL A 46 34.15 52.64 55.60
CA VAL A 46 35.05 51.78 56.39
C VAL A 46 35.01 50.32 55.93
N ALA A 47 36.13 49.96 55.31
CA ALA A 47 36.51 48.63 54.92
C ALA A 47 36.72 47.73 56.14
N THR A 48 36.14 46.54 56.09
CA THR A 48 36.70 45.33 56.69
C THR A 48 36.47 44.19 55.71
N ALA A 49 37.60 43.60 55.30
CA ALA A 49 37.66 42.39 54.51
C ALA A 49 37.09 41.20 55.30
N GLU A 50 36.29 40.38 54.64
CA GLU A 50 35.89 39.05 55.08
C GLU A 50 35.98 38.09 53.88
N PRO A 51 36.37 36.82 54.11
CA PRO A 51 37.03 35.97 53.12
C PRO A 51 36.06 35.19 52.21
N GLU A 52 36.60 34.79 51.05
CA GLU A 52 36.00 33.80 50.16
C GLU A 52 35.97 32.42 50.85
N ASP A 53 34.78 31.89 51.13
CA ASP A 53 34.48 30.46 50.98
C ASP A 53 33.01 30.16 51.34
N THR A 54 32.16 30.00 50.33
CA THR A 54 31.04 29.04 50.43
C THR A 54 30.63 28.60 49.03
N ALA A 55 31.06 27.40 48.65
CA ALA A 55 30.63 26.72 47.44
C ALA A 55 29.10 26.56 47.45
N ALA A 56 28.40 27.39 46.68
CA ALA A 56 26.99 27.21 46.40
C ALA A 56 26.78 25.84 45.71
N PRO A 57 25.76 25.04 46.09
CA PRO A 57 25.47 23.81 45.39
C PRO A 57 25.11 24.17 43.95
N ARG A 58 25.90 23.65 42.99
CA ARG A 58 25.65 23.80 41.57
C ARG A 58 24.23 23.29 41.30
N CYS A 59 23.29 24.21 41.06
CA CYS A 59 21.98 23.85 40.56
C CYS A 59 22.19 22.92 39.34
N PRO A 60 21.60 21.71 39.31
CA PRO A 60 21.61 20.94 38.08
C PRO A 60 20.86 21.79 37.05
N ARG A 61 21.56 22.17 35.97
CA ARG A 61 20.96 22.86 34.83
C ARG A 61 19.63 22.16 34.51
N PRO A 62 18.48 22.86 34.48
CA PRO A 62 17.26 22.24 34.01
C PRO A 62 17.53 21.80 32.58
N LEU A 63 17.52 20.48 32.35
CA LEU A 63 17.62 19.91 31.02
C LEU A 63 16.55 20.60 30.18
N ARG A 64 16.98 21.45 29.23
CA ARG A 64 16.09 22.06 28.26
C ARG A 64 15.33 20.92 27.60
N ARG A 65 14.05 20.74 27.95
CA ARG A 65 13.13 19.89 27.19
C ARG A 65 13.20 20.41 25.76
N SER A 66 13.86 19.68 24.88
CA SER A 66 13.84 19.98 23.46
C SER A 66 12.37 19.87 23.03
N THR A 67 11.71 21.01 22.83
CA THR A 67 10.35 21.04 22.32
C THR A 67 10.41 20.50 20.90
N ILE A 68 10.05 19.23 20.70
CA ILE A 68 9.99 18.58 19.40
C ILE A 68 8.88 19.28 18.59
N ARG A 69 9.24 20.30 17.80
CA ARG A 69 8.29 21.11 17.02
C ARG A 69 7.61 20.36 15.87
N ALA A 70 8.19 19.25 15.40
CA ALA A 70 7.69 18.46 14.27
C ALA A 70 6.85 17.24 14.69
N ALA A 71 6.55 17.06 15.97
CA ALA A 71 5.75 15.93 16.43
C ALA A 71 4.28 16.12 16.02
N ILE A 72 3.72 15.14 15.31
CA ILE A 72 2.29 15.08 15.01
C ILE A 72 1.51 15.03 16.33
N SER A 73 0.51 15.90 16.48
CA SER A 73 -0.36 15.98 17.66
C SER A 73 -1.15 14.68 17.87
N ARG A 74 -1.69 14.47 19.07
CA ARG A 74 -2.49 13.27 19.38
C ARG A 74 -3.76 13.20 18.53
N GLY A 75 -4.48 14.32 18.39
CA GLY A 75 -5.67 14.41 17.54
C GLY A 75 -5.41 13.95 16.10
N ARG A 76 -4.38 14.49 15.41
CA ARG A 76 -4.07 14.05 14.03
C ARG A 76 -3.73 12.56 13.91
N LYS A 77 -3.15 11.96 14.95
CA LYS A 77 -2.87 10.52 14.98
C LYS A 77 -4.15 9.71 15.15
N GLU A 78 -5.09 10.20 15.95
CA GLU A 78 -6.42 9.60 16.11
C GLU A 78 -7.20 9.69 14.79
N ASP A 79 -7.16 10.84 14.11
CA ASP A 79 -7.74 11.01 12.76
C ASP A 79 -7.14 10.02 11.75
N THR A 80 -5.81 9.86 11.77
CA THR A 80 -5.12 8.90 10.89
C THR A 80 -5.54 7.46 11.21
N VAL A 81 -5.72 7.11 12.48
CA VAL A 81 -6.20 5.78 12.88
C VAL A 81 -7.64 5.57 12.43
N ALA A 82 -8.50 6.60 12.48
CA ALA A 82 -9.87 6.52 11.98
C ALA A 82 -9.90 6.25 10.47
N VAL A 83 -9.10 6.97 9.67
CA VAL A 83 -8.99 6.73 8.22
C VAL A 83 -8.51 5.31 7.92
N VAL A 84 -7.52 4.80 8.66
CA VAL A 84 -7.05 3.42 8.48
C VAL A 84 -8.13 2.40 8.84
N ARG A 85 -8.95 2.66 9.87
CA ARG A 85 -10.08 1.80 10.23
C ARG A 85 -11.15 1.76 9.16
N GLU A 86 -11.48 2.90 8.56
CA GLU A 86 -12.42 2.98 7.43
C GLU A 86 -11.91 2.17 6.23
N GLN A 87 -10.62 2.28 5.90
CA GLN A 87 -10.01 1.47 4.84
C GLN A 87 -10.01 -0.02 5.17
N LEU A 88 -9.86 -0.37 6.45
CA LEU A 88 -9.91 -1.74 6.90
C LEU A 88 -11.32 -2.33 6.76
N GLU A 89 -12.38 -1.64 7.21
CA GLU A 89 -13.77 -2.15 7.15
C GLU A 89 -14.23 -2.59 5.76
N GLY A 90 -13.77 -1.90 4.71
CA GLY A 90 -14.08 -2.24 3.32
C GLY A 90 -13.08 -3.16 2.63
N CYS A 91 -12.07 -3.71 3.33
CA CYS A 91 -11.01 -4.51 2.70
C CYS A 91 -11.22 -6.02 2.88
N TYR A 92 -10.93 -6.76 1.81
CA TYR A 92 -10.95 -8.23 1.82
C TYR A 92 -9.56 -8.82 2.04
N LEU A 93 -8.54 -8.08 1.60
CA LEU A 93 -7.13 -8.46 1.68
C LEU A 93 -6.31 -7.29 2.19
N LEU A 94 -5.41 -7.61 3.12
CA LEU A 94 -4.40 -6.70 3.61
C LEU A 94 -3.02 -7.30 3.33
N ALA A 95 -2.18 -6.59 2.58
CA ALA A 95 -0.82 -7.04 2.29
C ALA A 95 0.22 -6.08 2.90
N GLY A 96 1.26 -6.65 3.52
CA GLY A 96 2.36 -5.93 4.13
C GLY A 96 3.62 -5.98 3.26
N ILE A 97 4.11 -4.82 2.87
CA ILE A 97 5.24 -4.65 1.94
C ILE A 97 6.39 -3.92 2.64
N ARG A 98 7.60 -4.46 2.54
CA ARG A 98 8.82 -3.74 2.95
C ARG A 98 9.32 -2.86 1.82
N TYR A 99 9.47 -1.56 2.07
CA TYR A 99 9.87 -0.60 1.03
C TYR A 99 11.29 -0.05 1.21
N GLU A 100 12.17 -0.80 1.87
CA GLU A 100 13.56 -0.40 2.06
C GLU A 100 14.30 -0.36 0.72
N GLY A 101 15.13 0.66 0.50
CA GLY A 101 15.94 0.79 -0.72
C GLY A 101 15.18 1.10 -2.03
N LEU A 102 13.87 1.36 -1.98
CA LEU A 102 13.10 1.78 -3.17
C LEU A 102 13.30 3.26 -3.51
N THR A 103 13.50 3.55 -4.79
CA THR A 103 13.51 4.93 -5.29
C THR A 103 12.08 5.46 -5.48
N VAL A 104 11.91 6.78 -5.46
CA VAL A 104 10.60 7.43 -5.63
C VAL A 104 9.96 7.08 -6.98
N LYS A 105 10.76 6.90 -8.04
CA LYS A 105 10.26 6.50 -9.36
C LYS A 105 9.63 5.10 -9.34
N GLN A 106 10.26 4.17 -8.64
CA GLN A 106 9.77 2.80 -8.50
C GLN A 106 8.51 2.77 -7.64
N PHE A 107 8.48 3.55 -6.57
CA PHE A 107 7.26 3.71 -5.75
C PHE A 107 6.09 4.30 -6.55
N GLN A 108 6.38 5.24 -7.46
CA GLN A 108 5.36 5.77 -8.38
C GLN A 108 4.90 4.69 -9.37
N GLY A 109 5.81 3.90 -9.93
CA GLY A 109 5.46 2.76 -10.79
C GLY A 109 4.54 1.75 -10.10
N ILE A 110 4.78 1.45 -8.81
CA ILE A 110 3.88 0.61 -8.01
C ILE A 110 2.49 1.25 -7.91
N ARG A 111 2.40 2.56 -7.65
CA ARG A 111 1.10 3.26 -7.59
C ARG A 111 0.37 3.27 -8.93
N ASP A 112 1.09 3.42 -10.03
CA ASP A 112 0.50 3.50 -11.37
C ASP A 112 -0.02 2.15 -11.87
N ALA A 113 0.60 1.06 -11.42
CA ALA A 113 0.22 -0.29 -11.82
C ALA A 113 -0.76 -0.98 -10.86
N LEU A 114 -0.98 -0.41 -9.68
CA LEU A 114 -2.09 -0.80 -8.83
C LEU A 114 -3.40 -0.24 -9.43
N PRO A 115 -4.47 -1.04 -9.49
CA PRO A 115 -5.77 -0.56 -9.94
C PRO A 115 -6.35 0.45 -8.94
N GLU A 116 -7.26 1.31 -9.40
CA GLU A 116 -7.91 2.35 -8.57
C GLU A 116 -8.63 1.81 -7.33
N SER A 117 -9.00 0.53 -7.35
CA SER A 117 -9.64 -0.18 -6.24
C SER A 117 -8.70 -0.61 -5.12
N CYS A 118 -7.40 -0.43 -5.32
CA CYS A 118 -6.37 -0.72 -4.32
C CYS A 118 -5.85 0.58 -3.70
N HIS A 119 -5.70 0.59 -2.38
CA HIS A 119 -5.15 1.73 -1.66
C HIS A 119 -3.83 1.35 -1.02
N LEU A 120 -2.76 2.02 -1.46
CA LEU A 120 -1.43 1.88 -0.89
C LEU A 120 -1.18 2.98 0.13
N LEU A 121 -1.08 2.62 1.40
CA LEU A 121 -0.87 3.56 2.50
C LEU A 121 0.37 3.19 3.31
N VAL A 122 1.25 4.18 3.49
CA VAL A 122 2.41 4.05 4.37
C VAL A 122 2.04 4.60 5.74
N ALA A 123 1.87 3.72 6.73
CA ALA A 123 1.48 4.10 8.08
C ALA A 123 2.44 3.56 9.13
N LYS A 124 2.58 4.31 10.23
CA LYS A 124 3.37 3.89 11.38
C LYS A 124 2.77 2.63 12.01
N ASN A 125 3.62 1.66 12.29
CA ASN A 125 3.23 0.34 12.81
C ASN A 125 2.38 0.43 14.08
N THR A 126 2.69 1.35 14.99
CA THR A 126 1.89 1.55 16.22
C THR A 126 0.48 2.10 15.95
N LEU A 127 0.27 2.84 14.86
CA LEU A 127 -1.06 3.35 14.49
C LEU A 127 -1.89 2.23 13.89
N VAL A 128 -1.28 1.44 13.00
CA VAL A 128 -1.95 0.29 12.39
C VAL A 128 -2.25 -0.78 13.45
N GLY A 129 -1.37 -0.99 14.43
CA GLY A 129 -1.64 -1.91 15.54
C GLY A 129 -2.91 -1.55 16.30
N LYS A 130 -3.09 -0.26 16.61
CA LYS A 130 -4.32 0.26 17.23
C LYS A 130 -5.56 0.21 16.33
N ALA A 131 -5.36 0.28 15.02
CA ALA A 131 -6.46 0.17 14.05
C ALA A 131 -6.95 -1.28 13.92
N ILE A 132 -6.04 -2.25 14.04
CA ILE A 132 -6.29 -3.67 13.90
C ILE A 132 -6.82 -4.32 15.19
N GLU A 133 -6.50 -3.77 16.36
CA GLU A 133 -7.05 -4.23 17.65
C GLU A 133 -8.59 -4.29 17.61
N GLY A 134 -9.16 -5.48 17.77
CA GLY A 134 -10.61 -5.72 17.71
C GLY A 134 -11.17 -6.08 16.32
N THR A 135 -10.32 -6.27 15.32
CA THR A 135 -10.70 -6.67 13.94
C THR A 135 -10.20 -8.09 13.62
N PRO A 136 -10.74 -8.76 12.59
CA PRO A 136 -10.23 -10.08 12.18
C PRO A 136 -8.78 -10.07 11.67
N TRP A 137 -8.15 -8.90 11.50
CA TRP A 137 -6.79 -8.77 10.97
C TRP A 137 -5.69 -8.83 12.05
N GLU A 138 -6.01 -9.18 13.29
CA GLU A 138 -5.01 -9.28 14.39
C GLU A 138 -3.86 -10.25 14.10
N ALA A 139 -4.07 -11.22 13.22
CA ALA A 139 -3.05 -12.16 12.76
C ALA A 139 -1.82 -11.47 12.12
N LEU A 140 -1.91 -10.20 11.75
CA LEU A 140 -0.85 -9.41 11.14
C LEU A 140 0.16 -8.82 12.12
N LYS A 141 -0.13 -8.79 13.43
CA LYS A 141 0.74 -8.24 14.49
C LYS A 141 2.23 -8.67 14.38
N PRO A 142 2.60 -9.94 14.09
CA PRO A 142 4.01 -10.33 13.97
C PRO A 142 4.74 -9.67 12.78
N CYS A 143 4.03 -9.32 11.72
CA CYS A 143 4.56 -8.74 10.47
C CYS A 143 4.82 -7.24 10.60
N MET A 144 4.34 -6.61 11.66
CA MET A 144 4.45 -5.17 11.88
C MET A 144 5.85 -4.73 12.34
N LYS A 145 6.89 -5.51 12.05
CA LYS A 145 8.28 -5.23 12.43
C LYS A 145 9.07 -4.70 11.23
N GLY A 146 9.56 -3.47 11.36
CA GLY A 146 10.36 -2.80 10.33
C GLY A 146 9.58 -1.74 9.56
N MET A 147 10.04 -1.44 8.35
CA MET A 147 9.44 -0.44 7.47
C MET A 147 8.33 -1.07 6.64
N ASN A 148 7.07 -0.72 6.92
CA ASN A 148 5.92 -1.36 6.31
C ASN A 148 5.05 -0.36 5.55
N ALA A 149 4.77 -0.70 4.30
CA ALA A 149 3.67 -0.15 3.52
C ALA A 149 2.52 -1.15 3.53
N TRP A 150 1.30 -0.66 3.66
CA TRP A 150 0.09 -1.47 3.69
C TRP A 150 -0.68 -1.28 2.41
N LEU A 151 -1.05 -2.41 1.79
CA LEU A 151 -1.91 -2.44 0.62
C LEU A 151 -3.28 -2.96 1.06
N PHE A 152 -4.29 -2.12 0.92
CA PHE A 152 -5.69 -2.45 1.13
C PHE A 152 -6.34 -2.75 -0.21
N VAL A 153 -6.99 -3.90 -0.32
CA VAL A 153 -7.75 -4.29 -1.51
C VAL A 153 -9.24 -4.27 -1.18
N HIS A 154 -9.96 -3.34 -1.79
CA HIS A 154 -11.40 -3.15 -1.58
C HIS A 154 -12.28 -4.00 -2.50
N THR A 155 -11.69 -4.70 -3.44
CA THR A 155 -12.39 -5.60 -4.36
C THR A 155 -12.11 -7.05 -4.00
N GLU A 156 -13.07 -7.94 -4.25
CA GLU A 156 -12.89 -9.39 -4.09
C GLU A 156 -11.81 -9.97 -5.02
N GLU A 157 -11.31 -9.20 -5.99
CA GLU A 157 -10.28 -9.59 -6.94
C GLU A 157 -8.87 -9.46 -6.37
N VAL A 158 -8.62 -10.22 -5.30
CA VAL A 158 -7.31 -10.42 -4.66
C VAL A 158 -6.15 -10.62 -5.65
N PRO A 159 -6.22 -11.50 -6.67
CA PRO A 159 -5.07 -11.75 -7.55
C PRO A 159 -4.70 -10.54 -8.43
N VAL A 160 -5.63 -9.62 -8.68
CA VAL A 160 -5.38 -8.44 -9.55
C VAL A 160 -4.46 -7.44 -8.87
N ALA A 161 -4.50 -7.33 -7.54
CA ALA A 161 -3.57 -6.49 -6.79
C ALA A 161 -2.18 -7.14 -6.64
N LEU A 162 -2.14 -8.47 -6.52
CA LEU A 162 -0.90 -9.21 -6.21
C LEU A 162 -0.04 -9.52 -7.44
N LYS A 163 -0.66 -9.76 -8.61
CA LYS A 163 0.06 -10.07 -9.85
C LYS A 163 0.96 -8.92 -10.33
N PRO A 164 0.51 -7.65 -10.39
CA PRO A 164 1.37 -6.53 -10.73
C PRO A 164 2.50 -6.40 -9.73
N TYR A 165 2.21 -6.51 -8.43
CA TYR A 165 3.21 -6.40 -7.38
C TYR A 165 4.34 -7.43 -7.51
N ARG A 166 4.03 -8.68 -7.85
CA ARG A 166 5.06 -9.68 -8.13
C ARG A 166 5.77 -9.47 -9.46
N ALA A 167 5.09 -8.95 -10.48
CA ALA A 167 5.74 -8.55 -11.72
C ALA A 167 6.82 -7.49 -11.43
N PHE A 168 6.53 -6.50 -10.57
CA PHE A 168 7.53 -5.54 -10.11
C PHE A 168 8.68 -6.18 -9.35
N GLN A 169 8.40 -7.10 -8.41
CA GLN A 169 9.48 -7.81 -7.70
C GLN A 169 10.45 -8.51 -8.66
N LYS A 170 9.91 -9.16 -9.70
CA LYS A 170 10.69 -9.87 -10.72
C LYS A 170 11.44 -8.93 -11.65
N GLU A 171 10.81 -7.85 -12.07
CA GLU A 171 11.36 -6.88 -13.03
C GLU A 171 12.55 -6.14 -12.42
N GLU A 172 12.44 -5.74 -11.17
CA GLU A 172 13.50 -4.97 -10.52
C GLU A 172 14.64 -5.86 -10.00
N ARG A 173 14.48 -7.20 -9.96
CA ARG A 173 15.41 -8.16 -9.33
C ARG A 173 15.80 -7.74 -7.90
N VAL A 174 14.89 -7.07 -7.20
CA VAL A 174 15.06 -6.59 -5.83
C VAL A 174 14.57 -7.66 -4.83
N GLU A 175 14.72 -8.95 -5.17
CA GLU A 175 14.34 -10.06 -4.27
C GLU A 175 15.05 -9.99 -2.92
N GLU A 176 16.18 -9.25 -2.83
CA GLU A 176 16.90 -9.03 -1.56
C GLU A 176 16.47 -7.78 -0.77
N THR A 177 15.80 -6.79 -1.39
CA THR A 177 15.45 -5.52 -0.69
C THR A 177 13.94 -5.32 -0.52
N ASN A 178 13.12 -5.95 -1.36
CA ASN A 178 11.67 -5.85 -1.32
C ASN A 178 11.07 -7.15 -0.74
N ASP A 179 11.33 -7.38 0.53
CA ASP A 179 10.75 -8.50 1.26
C ASP A 179 9.23 -8.31 1.40
N PHE A 180 8.47 -9.21 0.78
CA PHE A 180 7.06 -9.34 1.09
C PHE A 180 6.92 -9.97 2.48
N ILE A 181 6.34 -9.24 3.43
CA ILE A 181 6.30 -9.68 4.84
C ILE A 181 5.17 -10.68 5.04
N GLY A 182 4.06 -10.52 4.31
CA GLY A 182 2.92 -11.43 4.36
C GLY A 182 1.61 -10.75 3.96
N ALA A 183 0.61 -11.58 3.69
CA ALA A 183 -0.75 -11.16 3.39
C ALA A 183 -1.72 -11.72 4.44
N VAL A 184 -2.80 -11.01 4.72
CA VAL A 184 -3.92 -11.54 5.48
C VAL A 184 -5.14 -11.52 4.56
N PHE A 185 -5.71 -12.70 4.36
CA PHE A 185 -6.94 -12.90 3.61
C PHE A 185 -7.94 -13.62 4.51
N GLU A 186 -9.14 -13.07 4.68
CA GLU A 186 -10.22 -13.64 5.49
C GLU A 186 -9.79 -14.01 6.94
N GLY A 187 -8.90 -13.22 7.53
CA GLY A 187 -8.37 -13.45 8.89
C GLY A 187 -7.32 -14.56 9.00
N LYS A 188 -6.95 -15.21 7.89
CA LYS A 188 -5.80 -16.12 7.83
C LYS A 188 -4.56 -15.37 7.41
N TYR A 189 -3.48 -15.61 8.12
CA TYR A 189 -2.17 -15.06 7.80
C TYR A 189 -1.44 -15.98 6.82
N TYR A 190 -0.89 -15.38 5.77
CA TYR A 190 -0.12 -16.03 4.71
C TYR A 190 1.31 -15.48 4.71
N GLU A 191 2.27 -16.37 4.86
CA GLU A 191 3.70 -16.08 4.76
C GLU A 191 4.13 -15.91 3.28
N PRO A 192 5.30 -15.29 3.01
CA PRO A 192 5.82 -15.10 1.65
C PRO A 192 5.89 -16.40 0.82
N GLY A 193 6.08 -17.55 1.45
CA GLY A 193 6.07 -18.85 0.78
C GLY A 193 4.69 -19.29 0.29
N GLU A 194 3.64 -18.99 1.04
CA GLU A 194 2.25 -19.37 0.75
C GLU A 194 1.54 -18.35 -0.15
N PHE A 195 2.14 -17.18 -0.35
CA PHE A 195 1.64 -16.11 -1.20
C PHE A 195 1.40 -16.55 -2.65
N LYS A 196 2.16 -17.53 -3.17
CA LYS A 196 1.95 -18.11 -4.51
C LYS A 196 0.55 -18.68 -4.72
N SER A 197 -0.07 -19.17 -3.65
CA SER A 197 -1.44 -19.72 -3.68
C SER A 197 -2.49 -18.62 -3.88
N LEU A 198 -2.26 -17.43 -3.31
CA LEU A 198 -3.14 -16.26 -3.50
C LEU A 198 -3.04 -15.70 -4.93
N GLU A 199 -1.89 -15.82 -5.56
CA GLU A 199 -1.69 -15.38 -6.94
C GLU A 199 -2.35 -16.29 -7.98
N THR A 200 -2.32 -17.60 -7.72
CA THR A 200 -2.89 -18.61 -8.63
C THR A 200 -4.42 -18.62 -8.56
N MET A 201 -5.01 -17.82 -7.64
CA MET A 201 -6.44 -17.66 -7.56
C MET A 201 -6.99 -17.13 -8.90
N PRO A 202 -7.95 -17.84 -9.51
CA PRO A 202 -8.58 -17.41 -10.75
C PRO A 202 -9.44 -16.16 -10.55
N SER A 203 -9.70 -15.43 -11.63
CA SER A 203 -10.63 -14.28 -11.63
C SER A 203 -12.06 -14.71 -11.28
N ARG A 204 -12.96 -13.78 -10.90
CA ARG A 204 -14.35 -14.12 -10.54
C ARG A 204 -15.07 -14.88 -11.65
N ALA A 205 -14.93 -14.43 -12.89
CA ALA A 205 -15.51 -15.10 -14.06
C ALA A 205 -14.94 -16.53 -14.24
N GLU A 206 -13.65 -16.72 -14.00
CA GLU A 206 -13.02 -18.05 -14.06
C GLU A 206 -13.44 -18.94 -12.88
N VAL A 207 -13.60 -18.40 -11.67
CA VAL A 207 -14.12 -19.13 -10.51
C VAL A 207 -15.52 -19.64 -10.81
N TYR A 208 -16.41 -18.78 -11.31
CA TYR A 208 -17.76 -19.18 -11.69
C TYR A 208 -17.75 -20.19 -12.84
N SER A 209 -16.88 -20.00 -13.84
CA SER A 209 -16.74 -20.96 -14.94
C SER A 209 -16.26 -22.33 -14.46
N LYS A 210 -15.32 -22.38 -13.52
CA LYS A 210 -14.84 -23.63 -12.90
C LYS A 210 -15.92 -24.28 -12.05
N LEU A 211 -16.70 -23.50 -11.30
CA LEU A 211 -17.82 -24.01 -10.51
C LEU A 211 -18.91 -24.59 -11.41
N LEU A 212 -19.34 -23.86 -12.44
CA LEU A 212 -20.31 -24.33 -13.42
C LEU A 212 -19.78 -25.53 -14.20
N GLY A 213 -18.50 -25.54 -14.56
CA GLY A 213 -17.84 -26.68 -15.19
C GLY A 213 -17.82 -27.92 -14.28
N ALA A 214 -17.53 -27.74 -13.00
CA ALA A 214 -17.56 -28.83 -12.01
C ALA A 214 -18.97 -29.37 -11.77
N LEU A 215 -20.00 -28.51 -11.83
CA LEU A 215 -21.40 -28.93 -11.74
C LEU A 215 -21.89 -29.62 -13.02
N ASN A 216 -21.50 -29.13 -14.19
CA ASN A 216 -21.89 -29.70 -15.48
C ASN A 216 -21.09 -30.96 -15.86
N GLY A 217 -19.90 -31.14 -15.31
CA GLY A 217 -19.05 -32.32 -15.49
C GLY A 217 -19.80 -33.63 -15.25
N PRO A 218 -20.31 -33.90 -14.03
CA PRO A 218 -21.04 -35.14 -13.75
C PRO A 218 -22.33 -35.27 -14.56
N ALA A 219 -23.06 -34.19 -14.81
CA ALA A 219 -24.27 -34.22 -15.64
C ALA A 219 -23.96 -34.66 -17.08
N THR A 220 -22.89 -34.12 -17.66
CA THR A 220 -22.43 -34.48 -19.00
C THR A 220 -21.89 -35.92 -19.01
N SER A 221 -21.13 -36.33 -18.00
CA SER A 221 -20.65 -37.71 -17.86
C SER A 221 -21.81 -38.69 -17.84
N LEU A 222 -22.87 -38.44 -17.07
CA LEU A 222 -24.05 -39.31 -17.04
C LEU A 222 -24.72 -39.44 -18.41
N VAL A 223 -24.96 -38.32 -19.11
CA VAL A 223 -25.55 -38.33 -20.46
C VAL A 223 -24.65 -39.10 -21.43
N THR A 224 -23.34 -38.89 -21.39
CA THR A 224 -22.40 -39.63 -22.26
C THR A 224 -22.39 -41.13 -21.96
N THR A 225 -22.46 -41.54 -20.70
CA THR A 225 -22.51 -42.98 -20.35
C THR A 225 -23.80 -43.66 -20.80
N LEU A 226 -24.94 -42.96 -20.76
CA LEU A 226 -26.22 -43.49 -21.26
C LEU A 226 -26.26 -43.55 -22.80
N GLN A 227 -25.61 -42.60 -23.48
CA GLN A 227 -25.56 -42.55 -24.94
C GLN A 227 -24.46 -43.45 -25.55
N ALA A 228 -23.46 -43.84 -24.77
CA ALA A 228 -22.34 -44.68 -25.21
C ALA A 228 -22.79 -45.97 -25.93
N PRO A 229 -23.65 -46.85 -25.35
CA PRO A 229 -24.03 -48.09 -26.02
C PRO A 229 -24.78 -47.86 -27.34
N ALA A 230 -25.60 -46.81 -27.42
CA ALA A 230 -26.29 -46.46 -28.66
C ALA A 230 -25.33 -45.97 -29.75
N ARG A 231 -24.32 -45.18 -29.36
CA ARG A 231 -23.28 -44.70 -30.28
C ARG A 231 -22.39 -45.84 -30.78
N ASP A 232 -22.02 -46.78 -29.92
CA ASP A 232 -21.14 -47.89 -30.30
C ASP A 232 -21.80 -48.78 -31.36
N VAL A 233 -23.10 -49.06 -31.25
CA VAL A 233 -23.85 -49.82 -32.26
C VAL A 233 -23.88 -49.08 -33.60
N VAL A 234 -24.14 -47.78 -33.60
CA VAL A 234 -24.14 -46.95 -34.82
C VAL A 234 -22.75 -46.83 -35.44
N ALA A 235 -21.70 -46.77 -34.61
CA ALA A 235 -20.31 -46.71 -35.06
C ALA A 235 -19.88 -48.01 -35.76
N VAL A 236 -20.27 -49.17 -35.24
CA VAL A 236 -19.99 -50.47 -35.87
C VAL A 236 -20.71 -50.61 -37.21
N LEU A 237 -21.99 -50.24 -37.28
CA LEU A 237 -22.76 -50.27 -38.52
C LEU A 237 -22.18 -49.34 -39.59
N SER A 238 -21.83 -48.11 -39.24
CA SER A 238 -21.23 -47.16 -40.17
C SER A 238 -19.83 -47.58 -40.64
N ALA A 239 -19.03 -48.21 -39.77
CA ALA A 239 -17.76 -48.82 -40.17
C ALA A 239 -17.94 -49.96 -41.19
N TYR A 240 -19.02 -50.74 -41.06
CA TYR A 240 -19.32 -51.82 -42.00
C TYR A 240 -19.76 -51.30 -43.36
N VAL A 241 -20.64 -50.28 -43.38
CA VAL A 241 -21.09 -49.62 -44.61
C VAL A 241 -19.90 -49.01 -45.35
N ARG A 242 -19.00 -48.31 -44.63
CA ARG A 242 -17.81 -47.71 -45.23
C ARG A 242 -16.84 -48.73 -45.84
N LYS A 243 -16.67 -49.91 -45.21
CA LYS A 243 -15.88 -51.00 -45.81
C LYS A 243 -16.49 -51.49 -47.12
N LEU A 244 -17.80 -51.65 -47.18
CA LEU A 244 -18.50 -52.04 -48.39
C LEU A 244 -18.37 -50.98 -49.49
N GLU A 245 -18.35 -49.70 -49.14
CA GLU A 245 -18.10 -48.58 -50.07
C GLU A 245 -16.64 -48.54 -50.57
N GLU A 246 -15.66 -48.84 -49.72
CA GLU A 246 -14.25 -48.96 -50.11
C GLU A 246 -13.99 -50.19 -51.00
N GLU A 247 -14.67 -51.32 -50.73
CA GLU A 247 -14.64 -52.52 -51.58
C GLU A 247 -15.34 -52.30 -52.92
N SER A 248 -16.45 -51.55 -52.96
CA SER A 248 -17.13 -51.19 -54.20
C SER A 248 -16.43 -50.06 -54.98
N GLY A 249 -15.70 -49.17 -54.30
CA GLY A 249 -14.83 -48.17 -54.92
C GLY A 249 -13.53 -48.76 -55.50
N ALA A 250 -12.96 -49.79 -54.87
CA ALA A 250 -11.83 -50.54 -55.42
C ALA A 250 -12.21 -51.36 -56.68
N GLY A 251 -13.49 -51.75 -56.82
CA GLY A 251 -14.03 -52.38 -58.02
C GLY A 251 -14.29 -51.42 -59.19
N ALA A 252 -14.51 -50.13 -58.92
CA ALA A 252 -14.80 -49.12 -59.96
C ALA A 252 -13.54 -48.49 -60.59
N GLY A 253 -12.35 -48.73 -60.04
CA GLY A 253 -11.07 -48.24 -60.59
C GLY A 253 -10.30 -49.23 -61.46
N ALA A 254 -10.85 -50.43 -61.72
CA ALA A 254 -10.20 -51.50 -62.48
C ALA A 254 -10.89 -51.85 -63.82
N ALA A 255 -11.69 -50.93 -64.38
CA ALA A 255 -12.30 -51.07 -65.70
C ALA A 255 -11.88 -49.93 -66.63
#